data_AF-A0A239R553-F1
#
_entry.id   AF-A0A239R553-F1
#
_cell.length_a   1.000
_cell.length_b   1.000
_cell.length_c   1.000
_cell.angle_alpha   90.00
_cell.angle_beta   90.00
_cell.angle_gamma   90.00
#
_symmetry.space_group_name_H-M   'P 1'
#
loop_
_entity.id
_entity.type
_entity.pdbx_description
1 polymer ?
#
loop_
_entity_poly.entity_id
_entity_poly.type
_entity_poly.pdbx_seq_one_letter_code
_entity_poly.pdbx_strand_id
1 'polypeptide(L)'
;MIDYNQAVEHLVETIQKHDSVVEFQKAEKKIKEFPELDSLVKEMKAYQQEAVLFQKIDKTVAEKTAGMQADQLQEELSELPIVKDYRDKMQDASDLIQYITNSLEMKINEELSDGKR
;
A
#
# COMPACT_ATOMS: atom_id res chain seq x y z
N MET A 1 35.51 -3.08 4.78
CA MET A 1 34.27 -2.39 5.20
C MET A 1 33.24 -2.67 4.13
N ILE A 2 32.09 -3.23 4.50
CA ILE A 2 30.96 -3.30 3.58
C ILE A 2 30.52 -1.85 3.37
N ASP A 3 30.42 -1.41 2.11
CA ASP A 3 29.90 -0.07 1.81
C ASP A 3 28.44 0.02 2.27
N TYR A 4 28.00 1.21 2.67
CA TYR A 4 26.61 1.45 3.11
C TYR A 4 25.61 0.89 2.08
N ASN A 5 25.86 1.11 0.78
CA ASN A 5 24.99 0.63 -0.29
C ASN A 5 24.93 -0.90 -0.33
N GLN A 6 26.06 -1.58 -0.13
CA GLN A 6 26.11 -3.06 -0.10
C GLN A 6 25.33 -3.64 1.10
N ALA A 7 25.37 -2.97 2.25
CA ALA A 7 24.59 -3.37 3.42
C ALA A 7 23.08 -3.21 3.18
N VAL A 8 22.69 -2.11 2.53
CA VAL A 8 21.29 -1.86 2.15
C VAL A 8 20.81 -2.90 1.13
N GLU A 9 21.61 -3.20 0.10
CA GLU A 9 21.29 -4.24 -0.90
C GLU A 9 21.08 -5.60 -0.23
N HIS A 10 21.96 -6.00 0.68
CA HIS A 10 21.82 -7.27 1.40
C HIS A 10 20.56 -7.32 2.27
N LEU A 11 20.21 -6.20 2.92
CA LEU A 11 18.97 -6.09 3.68
C LEU A 11 17.75 -6.22 2.77
N VAL A 12 17.74 -5.55 1.62
CA VAL A 12 16.66 -5.64 0.62
C VAL A 12 16.50 -7.08 0.12
N GLU A 13 17.59 -7.75 -0.25
CA GLU A 13 17.55 -9.16 -0.69
C GLU A 13 16.99 -10.10 0.38
N THR A 14 17.30 -9.82 1.65
CA THR A 14 16.80 -10.61 2.78
C THR A 14 15.31 -10.37 2.99
N ILE A 15 14.86 -9.11 2.94
CA ILE A 15 13.45 -8.73 3.04
C ILE A 15 12.64 -9.34 1.90
N GLN A 16 13.15 -9.32 0.67
CA GLN A 16 12.49 -9.91 -0.49
C GLN A 16 12.24 -11.42 -0.35
N LYS A 17 13.04 -12.11 0.45
CA LYS A 17 12.89 -13.55 0.74
C LYS A 17 11.98 -13.83 1.95
N HIS A 18 11.56 -12.81 2.70
CA HIS A 18 10.67 -12.97 3.84
C HIS A 18 9.27 -13.38 3.39
N ASP A 19 8.62 -14.29 4.13
CA ASP A 19 7.34 -14.89 3.77
C ASP A 19 6.26 -13.83 3.48
N SER A 20 6.13 -12.79 4.32
CA SER A 20 5.18 -11.69 4.10
C SER A 20 5.35 -11.01 2.72
N VAL A 21 6.59 -10.82 2.27
CA VAL A 21 6.88 -10.17 0.98
C VAL A 21 6.64 -11.14 -0.17
N VAL A 22 7.02 -12.41 -0.01
CA VAL A 22 6.78 -13.46 -1.00
C VAL A 22 5.28 -13.68 -1.22
N GLU A 23 4.51 -13.75 -0.14
CA GLU A 23 3.05 -13.90 -0.21
C GLU A 23 2.38 -12.66 -0.81
N PHE A 24 2.84 -11.45 -0.48
CA PHE A 24 2.38 -10.23 -1.14
C PHE A 24 2.67 -10.24 -2.65
N GLN A 25 3.87 -10.63 -3.08
CA GLN A 25 4.21 -10.74 -4.50
C GLN A 25 3.33 -11.77 -5.24
N LYS A 26 2.96 -12.87 -4.58
CA LYS A 26 2.02 -13.85 -5.14
C LYS A 26 0.63 -13.25 -5.30
N ALA A 27 0.12 -12.56 -4.27
CA ALA A 27 -1.17 -11.89 -4.34
C ALA A 27 -1.19 -10.78 -5.41
N GLU A 28 -0.09 -10.04 -5.55
CA GLU A 28 0.07 -9.01 -6.58
C GLU A 28 0.01 -9.60 -8.00
N LYS A 29 0.67 -10.75 -8.23
CA LYS A 29 0.58 -11.47 -9.51
C LYS A 29 -0.84 -11.92 -9.81
N LYS A 30 -1.53 -12.49 -8.81
CA LYS A 30 -2.94 -12.90 -8.96
C LYS A 30 -3.82 -11.72 -9.36
N ILE A 31 -3.71 -10.57 -8.69
CA ILE A 31 -4.50 -9.38 -9.06
C ILE A 31 -4.23 -8.93 -10.50
N LYS A 32 -2.98 -8.99 -10.97
CA LYS A 32 -2.61 -8.62 -12.35
C LYS A 32 -3.26 -9.52 -13.42
N GLU A 33 -3.76 -10.69 -13.06
CA GLU A 33 -4.50 -11.58 -13.96
C GLU A 33 -5.95 -11.13 -14.21
N PHE A 34 -6.47 -10.16 -13.44
CA PHE A 34 -7.83 -9.64 -13.54
C PHE A 34 -7.83 -8.17 -14.00
N PRO A 35 -7.63 -7.89 -15.30
CA PRO A 35 -7.58 -6.53 -15.84
C PRO A 35 -8.88 -5.74 -15.62
N GLU A 36 -10.02 -6.42 -15.44
CA GLU A 36 -11.29 -5.81 -15.07
C GLU A 36 -11.24 -5.07 -13.73
N LEU A 37 -10.43 -5.54 -12.77
CA LEU A 37 -10.25 -4.85 -11.48
C LEU A 37 -9.54 -3.51 -11.68
N ASP A 38 -8.55 -3.45 -12.58
CA ASP A 38 -7.87 -2.21 -12.93
C ASP A 38 -8.83 -1.23 -13.63
N SER A 39 -9.71 -1.73 -14.50
CA SER A 39 -10.78 -0.91 -15.10
C SER A 39 -11.73 -0.33 -14.06
N LEU A 40 -12.22 -1.15 -13.13
CA LEU A 40 -13.11 -0.70 -12.05
C LEU A 40 -12.43 0.30 -11.10
N VAL A 41 -11.15 0.10 -10.78
CA VAL A 41 -10.36 1.04 -9.97
C VAL A 41 -10.18 2.37 -10.70
N LYS A 42 -9.95 2.36 -12.02
CA LYS A 42 -9.86 3.58 -12.83
C LYS A 42 -11.18 4.33 -12.87
N GLU A 43 -12.30 3.61 -13.03
CA GLU A 43 -13.64 4.20 -13.00
C GLU A 43 -13.94 4.82 -11.63
N MET A 44 -13.69 4.10 -10.54
CA MET A 44 -13.82 4.62 -9.17
C MET A 44 -13.02 5.91 -8.98
N LYS A 45 -11.75 5.95 -9.43
CA LYS A 45 -10.91 7.15 -9.34
C LYS A 45 -11.44 8.30 -10.20
N ALA A 46 -12.05 8.01 -11.35
CA ALA A 46 -12.68 9.04 -12.18
C ALA A 46 -13.84 9.70 -11.44
N TYR A 47 -14.74 8.91 -10.83
CA TYR A 47 -15.82 9.45 -10.00
C TYR A 47 -15.31 10.26 -8.79
N GLN A 48 -14.23 9.83 -8.14
CA GLN A 48 -13.60 10.62 -7.06
C GLN A 48 -13.09 11.98 -7.56
N GLN A 49 -12.45 12.01 -8.74
CA GLN A 49 -11.99 13.26 -9.36
C GLN A 49 -13.16 14.15 -9.77
N GLU A 50 -14.23 13.58 -10.31
CA GLU A 50 -15.47 14.30 -10.62
C GLU A 50 -16.12 14.88 -9.37
N ALA A 51 -16.19 14.14 -8.26
CA ALA A 51 -16.70 14.64 -6.99
C ALA A 51 -15.89 15.86 -6.51
N VAL A 52 -14.56 15.77 -6.53
CA VAL A 52 -13.67 16.89 -6.18
C VAL A 52 -13.86 18.08 -7.13
N LEU A 53 -14.09 17.84 -8.42
CA LEU A 53 -14.37 18.88 -9.39
C LEU A 53 -15.72 19.56 -9.10
N PHE A 54 -16.79 18.79 -8.89
CA PHE A 54 -18.12 19.30 -8.61
C PHE A 54 -18.18 20.09 -7.30
N GLN A 55 -17.44 19.64 -6.28
CA GLN A 55 -17.25 20.37 -5.04
C GLN A 55 -16.65 21.77 -5.30
N LYS A 56 -15.60 21.87 -6.14
CA LYS A 56 -14.95 23.15 -6.47
C LYS A 56 -15.83 24.14 -7.23
N ILE A 57 -16.87 23.65 -7.91
CA ILE A 57 -17.79 24.49 -8.70
C ILE A 57 -19.19 24.55 -8.08
N ASP A 58 -19.30 24.25 -6.77
CA ASP A 58 -20.52 24.33 -5.97
C ASP A 58 -21.72 23.51 -6.52
N LYS A 59 -21.45 22.45 -7.28
CA LYS A 59 -22.47 21.54 -7.83
C LYS A 59 -22.76 20.39 -6.87
N THR A 60 -23.35 20.71 -5.73
CA THR A 60 -23.59 19.78 -4.59
C THR A 60 -24.33 18.49 -4.96
N VAL A 61 -25.33 18.54 -5.84
CA VAL A 61 -26.07 17.33 -6.29
C VAL A 61 -25.17 16.40 -7.12
N ALA A 62 -24.36 16.97 -8.01
CA ALA A 62 -23.45 16.21 -8.85
C ALA A 62 -22.27 15.64 -8.04
N GLU A 63 -21.72 16.44 -7.11
CA GLU A 63 -20.70 16.00 -6.14
C GLU A 63 -21.19 14.77 -5.37
N LYS A 64 -22.38 14.84 -4.77
CA LYS A 64 -22.93 13.74 -3.98
C LYS A 64 -23.16 12.49 -4.83
N THR A 65 -23.62 12.66 -6.07
CA THR A 65 -23.88 11.54 -6.99
C THR A 65 -22.56 10.84 -7.35
N ALA A 66 -21.55 11.60 -7.76
CA ALA A 66 -20.23 11.06 -8.10
C ALA A 66 -19.56 10.39 -6.88
N GLY A 67 -19.68 11.01 -5.70
CA GLY A 67 -19.20 10.44 -4.44
C GLY A 67 -19.86 9.08 -4.14
N MET A 68 -21.19 9.00 -4.24
CA MET A 68 -21.91 7.73 -4.04
C MET A 68 -21.48 6.64 -5.02
N GLN A 69 -21.25 6.98 -6.30
CA GLN A 69 -20.79 6.01 -7.29
C GLN A 69 -19.37 5.51 -6.98
N ALA A 70 -18.48 6.40 -6.55
CA ALA A 70 -17.15 6.03 -6.09
C ALA A 70 -17.20 5.12 -4.84
N ASP A 71 -18.03 5.48 -3.87
CA ASP A 71 -18.19 4.71 -2.62
C ASP A 71 -18.74 3.31 -2.89
N GLN A 72 -19.75 3.20 -3.76
CA GLN A 72 -20.32 1.92 -4.15
C GLN A 72 -19.27 1.02 -4.83
N LEU A 73 -18.53 1.56 -5.82
CA LEU A 73 -17.46 0.81 -6.48
C LEU A 73 -16.36 0.41 -5.49
N GLN A 74 -16.02 1.27 -4.55
CA GLN A 74 -15.04 0.97 -3.51
C GLN A 74 -15.51 -0.18 -2.61
N GLU A 75 -16.77 -0.17 -2.19
CA GLU A 75 -17.36 -1.23 -1.38
C GLU A 75 -17.37 -2.56 -2.14
N GLU A 76 -17.90 -2.56 -3.37
CA GLU A 76 -17.94 -3.73 -4.25
C GLU A 76 -16.54 -4.32 -4.47
N LEU A 77 -15.56 -3.49 -4.82
CA LEU A 77 -14.16 -3.92 -4.98
C LEU A 77 -13.58 -4.46 -3.67
N SER A 78 -13.86 -3.80 -2.55
CA SER A 78 -13.34 -4.22 -1.25
C SER A 78 -13.90 -5.55 -0.76
N GLU A 79 -15.10 -5.92 -1.20
CA GLU A 79 -15.75 -7.16 -0.82
C GLU A 79 -15.23 -8.38 -1.59
N LEU A 80 -14.57 -8.17 -2.72
CA LEU A 80 -14.01 -9.24 -3.53
C LEU A 80 -12.93 -10.02 -2.75
N PRO A 81 -13.04 -11.36 -2.66
CA PRO A 81 -12.07 -12.18 -1.92
C PRO A 81 -10.62 -11.97 -2.36
N ILE A 82 -10.40 -11.76 -3.67
CA ILE A 82 -9.06 -11.51 -4.21
C ILE A 82 -8.48 -10.16 -3.79
N VAL A 83 -9.32 -9.13 -3.66
CA VAL A 83 -8.90 -7.80 -3.20
C VAL A 83 -8.65 -7.82 -1.70
N LYS A 84 -9.45 -8.57 -0.93
CA LYS A 84 -9.21 -8.81 0.50
C LYS A 84 -7.87 -9.52 0.73
N ASP A 85 -7.63 -10.64 0.06
CA ASP A 85 -6.36 -11.38 0.13
C ASP A 85 -5.17 -10.47 -0.20
N TYR A 86 -5.25 -9.71 -1.29
CA TYR A 86 -4.19 -8.76 -1.64
C TYR A 86 -3.95 -7.69 -0.57
N ARG A 87 -5.01 -7.09 -0.03
CA ARG A 87 -4.90 -6.06 1.02
C ARG A 87 -4.29 -6.63 2.30
N ASP A 88 -4.73 -7.83 2.71
CA ASP A 88 -4.21 -8.50 3.89
C ASP A 88 -2.70 -8.79 3.72
N LYS A 89 -2.29 -9.35 2.57
CA LYS A 89 -0.87 -9.59 2.29
C LYS A 89 -0.05 -8.30 2.16
N MET A 90 -0.63 -7.25 1.61
CA MET A 90 0.00 -5.92 1.55
C MET A 90 0.22 -5.36 2.94
N GLN A 91 -0.75 -5.54 3.85
CA GLN A 91 -0.64 -5.12 5.23
C GLN A 91 0.46 -5.91 5.97
N ASP A 92 0.48 -7.24 5.83
CA ASP A 92 1.53 -8.10 6.41
C ASP A 92 2.95 -7.67 5.97
N ALA A 93 3.11 -7.33 4.69
CA ALA A 93 4.38 -6.84 4.16
C ALA A 93 4.72 -5.44 4.70
N SER A 94 3.73 -4.56 4.84
CA SER A 94 3.90 -3.20 5.37
C SER A 94 4.29 -3.22 6.85
N ASP A 95 3.67 -4.09 7.64
CA ASP A 95 3.98 -4.29 9.06
C ASP A 95 5.42 -4.78 9.25
N LEU A 96 5.89 -5.68 8.38
CA LEU A 96 7.30 -6.10 8.35
C LEU A 96 8.24 -4.91 8.11
N ILE A 97 7.96 -4.09 7.09
CA ILE A 97 8.80 -2.93 6.78
C ILE A 97 8.83 -1.96 7.97
N GLN A 98 7.67 -1.67 8.55
CA GLN A 98 7.58 -0.79 9.72
C GLN A 98 8.39 -1.34 10.90
N TYR A 99 8.30 -2.65 11.17
CA TYR A 99 9.07 -3.30 12.21
C TYR A 99 10.58 -3.16 11.98
N ILE A 100 11.04 -3.35 10.74
CA ILE A 100 12.46 -3.21 10.38
C ILE A 100 12.92 -1.77 10.59
N THR A 101 12.18 -0.79 10.10
CA THR A 101 12.51 0.62 10.27
C THR A 101 12.61 1.01 11.74
N ASN A 102 11.62 0.62 12.56
CA ASN A 102 11.63 0.87 14.00
C ASN A 102 12.82 0.20 14.70
N SER A 103 13.15 -1.03 14.29
CA SER A 103 14.28 -1.78 14.84
C SER A 103 15.63 -1.13 14.50
N LEU A 104 15.78 -0.61 13.27
CA LEU A 104 16.97 0.13 12.85
C LEU A 104 17.10 1.44 13.63
N GLU A 105 16.02 2.21 13.73
CA GLU A 105 15.98 3.46 14.50
C GLU A 105 16.40 3.22 15.96
N MET A 106 15.84 2.21 16.61
CA MET A 106 16.17 1.85 17.99
C MET A 106 17.66 1.53 18.16
N LYS A 107 18.21 0.65 17.31
CA LYS A 107 19.62 0.25 17.39
C LYS A 107 20.57 1.42 17.13
N ILE A 108 20.26 2.28 16.18
CA ILE A 108 21.07 3.48 15.91
C ILE A 108 21.04 4.42 17.12
N ASN A 109 19.87 4.62 17.72
CA ASN A 109 19.72 5.47 18.90
C ASN A 109 20.46 4.92 20.13
N GLU A 110 20.49 3.61 20.33
CA GLU A 110 21.25 2.94 21.39
C GLU A 110 22.76 3.21 21.25
N GLU A 111 23.34 2.94 20.08
CA GLU A 111 24.78 3.16 19.80
C GLU A 111 25.17 4.65 19.95
N LEU A 112 24.31 5.57 19.51
CA LEU A 112 24.53 7.01 19.69
C LEU A 112 24.44 7.47 21.16
N SER A 113 23.66 6.77 21.99
CA SER A 113 23.44 7.10 23.39
C SER A 113 24.51 6.50 24.30
N ASP A 114 24.96 5.29 24.00
CA ASP A 114 26.04 4.62 24.74
C ASP A 114 27.41 5.29 24.52
N GLY A 115 27.60 5.99 23.39
CA GLY A 115 28.75 6.86 23.16
C GLY A 115 28.79 8.15 24.00
N LYS A 116 27.78 8.42 24.84
CA LYS A 116 27.71 9.58 25.76
C LYS A 116 28.02 9.26 27.22
N ARG A 117 28.56 8.07 27.53
CA ARG A 117 29.03 7.69 28.86
C ARG A 117 30.55 7.70 28.99
#